data_AF-A0A8X6TUY5-F1
#
_entry.id   AF-A0A8X6TUY5-F1
#
_cell.length_a   1.000
_cell.length_b   1.000
_cell.length_c   1.000
_cell.angle_alpha   90.00
_cell.angle_beta   90.00
_cell.angle_gamma   90.00
#
_symmetry.space_group_name_H-M   'P 1'
#
loop_
_entity.id
_entity.type
_entity.pdbx_description
1 polymer ?
#
loop_
_entity_poly.entity_id
_entity_poly.type
_entity_poly.pdbx_seq_one_letter_code
_entity_poly.pdbx_strand_id
1 'polypeptide(L)'
;MSGSVSSEEGELNAIIKEFLEFCKLNKTLETFEEECQKLGKPIQDLAGKSRRDQRILKIKNELLQHFDSGKRTEFFAEWETHINPEMRENNLFCQKLEFSLQIHFAVLPMRKIDHWCKEEIDEAMLHFHYYLESRGSVLSDCAEFLPYYALPYVPRPNTHPSFAELFQDSWVTKLRSKLEMFLFEGLKGKEDEIQEPRLVELYHNRDLDLQDARKELQYLERHIEESEKRSVLHAKKCEKLQEECRQLVAVSSLLVTALENAVKGNFVDMDCVLSACTTHLPDLDKLRSESPHPGNNSKPSHLHSVNKKQNNPSENLDFNKLKQALRDSDDKKKALIFQALRWRLTKAGNWHKREEAVLEFVNNDLLDLGAKSEETVKIFMSVRSDNHLLLESFTRFLNAFASFVLGRQYLTSNSKQLELLVEHLLTNEPKEDIVLDMILGTLKKLSIR
;
A
#
# COMPACT_ATOMS: atom_id res chain seq x y z
N MET A 1 -25.26 10.36 37.85
CA MET A 1 -24.78 9.45 36.77
C MET A 1 -25.76 8.29 36.48
N SER A 2 -27.04 8.39 36.84
CA SER A 2 -28.04 7.30 36.68
C SER A 2 -28.90 7.38 35.41
N GLY A 3 -28.68 8.39 34.55
CA GLY A 3 -29.55 8.66 33.40
C GLY A 3 -29.25 7.87 32.12
N SER A 4 -28.03 7.35 31.93
CA SER A 4 -27.66 6.66 30.67
C SER A 4 -28.05 5.17 30.67
N VAL A 5 -27.91 4.47 31.80
CA VAL A 5 -28.18 3.03 31.92
C VAL A 5 -29.68 2.71 31.73
N SER A 6 -30.56 3.61 32.21
CA SER A 6 -32.02 3.46 32.04
C SER A 6 -32.48 3.65 30.58
N SER A 7 -31.68 4.33 29.75
CA SER A 7 -31.98 4.51 28.32
C SER A 7 -31.66 3.26 27.51
N GLU A 8 -30.51 2.64 27.76
CA GLU A 8 -30.08 1.44 27.03
C GLU A 8 -30.91 0.21 27.41
N GLU A 9 -31.23 0.04 28.70
CA GLU A 9 -32.08 -1.07 29.15
C GLU A 9 -33.50 -0.96 28.59
N GLY A 10 -34.05 0.26 28.51
CA GLY A 10 -35.37 0.49 27.93
C GLY A 10 -35.45 0.22 26.43
N GLU A 11 -34.37 0.51 25.70
CA GLU A 11 -34.22 0.19 24.28
C GLU A 11 -34.11 -1.33 24.05
N LEU A 12 -33.30 -2.03 24.84
CA LEU A 12 -33.16 -3.49 24.74
C LEU A 12 -34.49 -4.20 25.02
N ASN A 13 -35.23 -3.74 26.03
CA ASN A 13 -36.54 -4.31 26.34
C ASN A 13 -37.55 -4.08 25.21
N ALA A 14 -37.48 -2.93 24.51
CA ALA A 14 -38.31 -2.67 23.33
C ALA A 14 -37.97 -3.59 22.15
N ILE A 15 -36.68 -3.86 21.91
CA ILE A 15 -36.23 -4.81 20.87
C ILE A 15 -36.70 -6.24 21.19
N ILE A 16 -36.63 -6.65 22.46
CA ILE A 16 -37.11 -7.96 22.91
C ILE A 16 -38.63 -8.06 22.75
N LYS A 17 -39.38 -7.02 23.15
CA LYS A 17 -40.83 -6.96 22.98
C LYS A 17 -41.24 -7.09 21.51
N GLU A 18 -40.63 -6.32 20.61
CA GLU A 18 -40.86 -6.40 19.16
C GLU A 18 -40.65 -7.83 18.63
N PHE A 19 -39.60 -8.52 19.10
CA PHE A 19 -39.32 -9.90 18.71
C PHE A 19 -40.37 -10.89 19.25
N LEU A 20 -40.78 -10.75 20.51
CA LEU A 20 -41.82 -11.60 21.11
C LEU A 20 -43.18 -11.43 20.41
N GLU A 21 -43.54 -10.19 20.07
CA GLU A 21 -44.72 -9.86 19.27
C GLU A 21 -44.67 -10.50 17.88
N PHE A 22 -43.54 -10.36 17.19
CA PHE A 22 -43.31 -10.95 15.87
C PHE A 22 -43.43 -12.48 15.89
N CYS A 23 -42.83 -13.13 16.88
CA CYS A 23 -42.91 -14.59 17.06
C CYS A 23 -44.28 -15.07 17.61
N LYS A 24 -45.23 -14.15 17.89
CA LYS A 24 -46.56 -14.44 18.45
C LYS A 24 -46.51 -15.17 19.81
N LEU A 25 -45.49 -14.88 20.61
CA LEU A 25 -45.28 -15.50 21.93
C LEU A 25 -46.07 -14.76 23.03
N ASN A 26 -47.40 -14.69 22.88
CA ASN A 26 -48.26 -13.81 23.68
C ASN A 26 -48.14 -14.02 25.21
N LYS A 27 -48.08 -15.28 25.67
CA LYS A 27 -47.93 -15.57 27.11
C LYS A 27 -46.60 -15.08 27.67
N THR A 28 -45.53 -15.22 26.88
CA THR A 28 -44.19 -14.76 27.26
C THR A 28 -44.12 -13.25 27.26
N LEU A 29 -44.76 -12.61 26.28
CA LEU A 29 -44.87 -11.15 26.19
C LEU A 29 -45.60 -10.56 27.40
N GLU A 30 -46.78 -11.07 27.75
CA GLU A 30 -47.55 -10.62 28.92
C GLU A 30 -46.73 -10.77 30.23
N THR A 31 -46.09 -11.92 30.41
CA THR A 31 -45.23 -12.16 31.59
C THR A 31 -44.04 -11.21 31.62
N PHE A 32 -43.41 -10.97 30.46
CA PHE A 32 -42.25 -10.09 30.33
C PHE A 32 -42.61 -8.63 30.65
N GLU A 33 -43.73 -8.12 30.15
CA GLU A 33 -44.21 -6.77 30.45
C GLU A 33 -44.54 -6.61 31.94
N GLU A 34 -45.20 -7.59 32.54
CA GLU A 34 -45.49 -7.59 33.98
C GLU A 34 -44.22 -7.58 34.84
N GLU A 35 -43.23 -8.40 34.50
CA GLU A 35 -41.95 -8.44 35.22
C GLU A 35 -41.16 -7.15 35.04
N CYS A 36 -41.12 -6.58 33.84
CA CYS A 36 -40.49 -5.28 33.59
C CYS A 36 -41.13 -4.20 34.45
N GLN A 37 -42.46 -4.17 34.52
CA GLN A 37 -43.19 -3.20 35.33
C GLN A 37 -42.94 -3.39 36.84
N LYS A 38 -42.96 -4.63 37.35
CA LYS A 38 -42.70 -4.95 38.75
C LYS A 38 -41.27 -4.61 39.18
N LEU A 39 -40.30 -4.79 38.28
CA LEU A 39 -38.88 -4.51 38.52
C LEU A 39 -38.50 -3.04 38.24
N GLY A 40 -39.44 -2.22 37.77
CA GLY A 40 -39.17 -0.81 37.43
C GLY A 40 -38.27 -0.64 36.20
N LYS A 41 -38.23 -1.64 35.31
CA LYS A 41 -37.46 -1.62 34.07
C LYS A 41 -38.33 -1.02 32.95
N PRO A 42 -37.98 0.15 32.39
CA PRO A 42 -38.79 0.78 31.35
C PRO A 42 -38.76 -0.06 30.06
N ILE A 43 -39.82 0.06 29.25
CA ILE A 43 -39.87 -0.40 27.86
C ILE A 43 -40.06 0.84 26.99
N GLN A 44 -39.11 1.14 26.11
CA GLN A 44 -39.14 2.34 25.28
C GLN A 44 -39.54 2.00 23.83
N ASP A 45 -40.83 1.74 23.61
CA ASP A 45 -41.39 1.24 22.33
C ASP A 45 -40.96 2.07 21.10
N LEU A 46 -40.74 3.38 21.27
CA LEU A 46 -40.37 4.30 20.17
C LEU A 46 -38.86 4.40 19.94
N ALA A 47 -38.01 4.04 20.91
CA ALA A 47 -36.58 4.29 20.83
C ALA A 47 -35.89 3.36 19.81
N GLY A 48 -36.36 2.11 19.68
CA GLY A 48 -35.85 1.14 18.70
C GLY A 48 -36.10 1.55 17.24
N LYS A 49 -37.33 1.99 16.92
CA LYS A 49 -37.69 2.49 15.58
C LYS A 49 -37.02 3.82 15.25
N SER A 50 -37.01 4.75 16.22
CA SER A 50 -36.39 6.07 16.08
C SER A 50 -34.88 5.98 15.76
N ARG A 51 -34.12 5.07 16.40
CA ARG A 51 -32.70 4.87 16.08
C ARG A 51 -32.47 4.26 14.70
N ARG A 52 -33.33 3.34 14.26
CA ARG A 52 -33.27 2.77 12.89
C ARG A 52 -33.50 3.86 11.85
N ASP A 53 -34.53 4.68 12.05
CA ASP A 53 -34.84 5.81 11.17
C ASP A 53 -33.74 6.88 11.18
N GLN A 54 -33.14 7.16 12.35
CA GLN A 54 -31.99 8.06 12.46
C GLN A 54 -30.74 7.50 11.78
N ARG A 55 -30.47 6.20 11.90
CA ARG A 55 -29.35 5.53 11.21
C ARG A 55 -29.54 5.59 9.70
N ILE A 56 -30.75 5.25 9.22
CA ILE A 56 -31.09 5.32 7.79
C ILE A 56 -30.96 6.77 7.30
N LEU A 57 -31.45 7.75 8.06
CA LEU A 57 -31.33 9.15 7.71
C LEU A 57 -29.87 9.62 7.68
N LYS A 58 -29.05 9.14 8.61
CA LYS A 58 -27.61 9.43 8.63
C LYS A 58 -26.92 8.88 7.38
N ILE A 59 -27.12 7.60 7.06
CA ILE A 59 -26.57 6.95 5.85
C ILE A 59 -27.01 7.70 4.59
N LYS A 60 -28.29 8.08 4.51
CA LYS A 60 -28.83 8.90 3.42
C LYS A 60 -28.08 10.21 3.26
N ASN A 61 -27.92 10.96 4.35
CA ASN A 61 -27.25 12.24 4.34
C ASN A 61 -25.76 12.09 3.97
N GLU A 62 -25.09 11.06 4.47
CA GLU A 62 -23.68 10.76 4.16
C GLU A 62 -23.49 10.43 2.68
N LEU A 63 -24.30 9.52 2.11
CA LEU A 63 -24.24 9.20 0.67
C LEU A 63 -24.50 10.43 -0.20
N LEU A 64 -25.51 11.24 0.13
CA LEU A 64 -25.82 12.46 -0.62
C LEU A 64 -24.72 13.51 -0.50
N GLN A 65 -24.08 13.62 0.67
CA GLN A 65 -22.93 14.50 0.88
C GLN A 65 -21.71 14.04 0.09
N HIS A 66 -21.43 12.73 0.07
CA HIS A 66 -20.33 12.17 -0.73
C HIS A 66 -20.56 12.37 -2.23
N PHE A 67 -21.81 12.26 -2.69
CA PHE A 67 -22.21 12.61 -4.05
C PHE A 67 -21.92 14.09 -4.36
N ASP A 68 -22.41 15.02 -3.52
CA ASP A 68 -22.24 16.47 -3.76
C ASP A 68 -20.78 16.93 -3.68
N SER A 69 -20.00 16.31 -2.79
CA SER A 69 -18.58 16.64 -2.60
C SER A 69 -17.65 15.93 -3.59
N GLY A 70 -18.17 15.05 -4.44
CA GLY A 70 -17.37 14.32 -5.43
C GLY A 70 -16.46 13.23 -4.87
N LYS A 71 -16.74 12.75 -3.65
CA LYS A 71 -15.92 11.75 -2.95
C LYS A 71 -16.28 10.33 -3.40
N ARG A 72 -15.73 9.91 -4.54
CA ARG A 72 -16.05 8.63 -5.20
C ARG A 72 -15.74 7.40 -4.33
N THR A 73 -14.57 7.37 -3.71
CA THR A 73 -14.10 6.22 -2.92
C THR A 73 -14.98 5.97 -1.70
N GLU A 74 -15.27 7.02 -0.95
CA GLU A 74 -16.12 6.98 0.23
C GLU A 74 -17.57 6.70 -0.17
N PHE A 75 -18.07 7.29 -1.26
CA PHE A 75 -19.41 7.02 -1.75
C PHE A 75 -19.63 5.53 -2.03
N PHE A 76 -18.73 4.89 -2.80
CA PHE A 76 -18.91 3.48 -3.15
C PHE A 76 -18.61 2.53 -1.99
N ALA A 77 -17.73 2.88 -1.04
CA ALA A 77 -17.56 2.10 0.18
C ALA A 77 -18.86 2.06 1.00
N GLU A 78 -19.51 3.21 1.19
CA GLU A 78 -20.79 3.31 1.89
C GLU A 78 -21.93 2.62 1.10
N TRP A 79 -21.94 2.77 -0.23
CA TRP A 79 -22.92 2.13 -1.11
C TRP A 79 -22.85 0.59 -1.05
N GLU A 80 -21.63 0.04 -1.11
CA GLU A 80 -21.44 -1.41 -1.08
C GLU A 80 -21.71 -2.01 0.30
N THR A 81 -21.50 -1.22 1.37
CA THR A 81 -21.75 -1.62 2.76
C THR A 81 -23.23 -1.59 3.12
N HIS A 82 -23.98 -0.59 2.65
CA HIS A 82 -25.34 -0.33 3.11
C HIS A 82 -26.45 -0.76 2.15
N ILE A 83 -26.15 -0.96 0.86
CA ILE A 83 -27.14 -1.45 -0.10
C ILE A 83 -27.05 -2.97 -0.21
N ASN A 84 -28.18 -3.65 0.06
CA ASN A 84 -28.31 -5.11 0.02
C ASN A 84 -27.74 -5.67 -1.31
N PRO A 85 -26.81 -6.63 -1.26
CA PRO A 85 -26.26 -7.30 -2.45
C PRO A 85 -27.33 -7.85 -3.39
N GLU A 86 -28.42 -8.45 -2.89
CA GLU A 86 -29.49 -8.99 -3.73
C GLU A 86 -30.21 -7.90 -4.53
N MET A 87 -30.39 -6.72 -3.92
CA MET A 87 -30.94 -5.56 -4.62
C MET A 87 -29.99 -5.06 -5.70
N ARG A 88 -28.67 -5.08 -5.46
CA ARG A 88 -27.68 -4.68 -6.48
C ARG A 88 -27.61 -5.66 -7.64
N GLU A 89 -27.78 -6.96 -7.39
CA GLU A 89 -27.70 -8.00 -8.41
C GLU A 89 -28.99 -8.23 -9.18
N ASN A 90 -30.16 -8.08 -8.55
CA ASN A 90 -31.45 -8.45 -9.18
C ASN A 90 -32.36 -7.26 -9.51
N ASN A 91 -32.09 -6.05 -8.99
CA ASN A 91 -32.92 -4.88 -9.26
C ASN A 91 -32.35 -4.06 -10.42
N LEU A 92 -33.01 -4.12 -11.57
CA LEU A 92 -32.60 -3.38 -12.78
C LEU A 92 -32.53 -1.86 -12.55
N PHE A 93 -33.43 -1.29 -11.73
CA PHE A 93 -33.37 0.14 -11.41
C PHE A 93 -32.12 0.48 -10.60
N CYS A 94 -31.75 -0.37 -9.63
CA CYS A 94 -30.52 -0.21 -8.85
C CYS A 94 -29.28 -0.30 -9.74
N GLN A 95 -29.21 -1.28 -10.65
CA GLN A 95 -28.11 -1.44 -11.60
C GLN A 95 -27.95 -0.22 -12.51
N LYS A 96 -29.06 0.27 -13.10
CA LYS A 96 -29.05 1.47 -13.96
C LYS A 96 -28.62 2.73 -13.21
N LEU A 97 -29.07 2.86 -11.96
CA LEU A 97 -28.67 3.97 -11.10
C LEU A 97 -27.18 3.89 -10.77
N GLU A 98 -26.68 2.72 -10.36
CA GLU A 98 -25.26 2.51 -10.06
C GLU A 98 -24.39 2.83 -11.28
N PHE A 99 -24.78 2.37 -12.47
CA PHE A 99 -24.08 2.70 -13.71
C PHE A 99 -24.05 4.21 -13.97
N SER A 100 -25.18 4.90 -13.76
CA SER A 100 -25.27 6.36 -13.91
C SER A 100 -24.41 7.10 -12.89
N LEU A 101 -24.30 6.60 -11.65
CA LEU A 101 -23.42 7.12 -10.61
C LEU A 101 -21.95 6.92 -10.98
N GLN A 102 -21.59 5.76 -11.52
CA GLN A 102 -20.22 5.50 -12.00
C GLN A 102 -19.84 6.45 -13.15
N ILE A 103 -20.73 6.69 -14.11
CA ILE A 103 -20.54 7.72 -15.14
C ILE A 103 -20.34 9.09 -14.50
N HIS A 104 -21.19 9.46 -13.54
CA HIS A 104 -21.11 10.76 -12.87
C HIS A 104 -19.73 11.02 -12.30
N PHE A 105 -19.18 10.09 -11.52
CA PHE A 105 -17.85 10.24 -10.93
C PHE A 105 -16.74 10.15 -11.99
N ALA A 106 -16.91 9.39 -13.07
CA ALA A 106 -15.95 9.31 -14.17
C ALA A 106 -15.78 10.66 -14.90
N VAL A 107 -16.89 11.38 -15.14
CA VAL A 107 -16.87 12.67 -15.85
C VAL A 107 -16.79 13.88 -14.91
N LEU A 108 -16.89 13.68 -13.60
CA LEU A 108 -16.88 14.77 -12.61
C LEU A 108 -15.63 15.66 -12.71
N PRO A 109 -14.39 15.14 -12.84
CA PRO A 109 -13.21 15.98 -12.98
C PRO A 109 -13.27 16.90 -14.20
N MET A 110 -13.97 16.48 -15.26
CA MET A 110 -14.14 17.21 -16.51
C MET A 110 -15.25 18.28 -16.46
N ARG A 111 -16.06 18.34 -15.40
CA ARG A 111 -17.10 19.36 -15.19
C ARG A 111 -16.59 20.59 -14.42
N LYS A 112 -15.45 20.47 -13.73
CA LYS A 112 -14.85 21.59 -13.01
C LYS A 112 -14.36 22.64 -14.03
N ILE A 113 -14.91 23.85 -13.99
CA ILE A 113 -14.63 24.90 -15.02
C ILE A 113 -13.20 25.43 -14.90
N ASP A 114 -12.62 25.41 -13.68
CA ASP A 114 -11.40 26.18 -13.39
C ASP A 114 -10.09 25.38 -13.44
N HIS A 115 -10.11 24.04 -13.40
CA HIS A 115 -8.92 23.19 -13.50
C HIS A 115 -9.30 21.75 -13.90
N TRP A 116 -8.84 21.29 -15.06
CA TRP A 116 -8.85 19.86 -15.42
C TRP A 116 -7.46 19.28 -15.18
N CYS A 117 -7.34 18.41 -14.17
CA CYS A 117 -6.15 17.59 -14.02
C CYS A 117 -6.30 16.33 -14.87
N LYS A 118 -5.39 16.13 -15.84
CA LYS A 118 -5.42 14.93 -16.69
C LYS A 118 -5.29 13.64 -15.86
N GLU A 119 -4.52 13.68 -14.77
CA GLU A 119 -4.35 12.54 -13.87
C GLU A 119 -5.64 12.19 -13.13
N GLU A 120 -6.41 13.18 -12.66
CA GLU A 120 -7.73 12.94 -12.04
C GLU A 120 -8.72 12.31 -13.04
N ILE A 121 -8.67 12.74 -14.31
CA ILE A 121 -9.51 12.18 -15.38
C ILE A 121 -9.07 10.75 -15.69
N ASP A 122 -7.78 10.52 -15.87
CA ASP A 122 -7.22 9.20 -16.20
C ASP A 122 -7.51 8.20 -15.06
N GLU A 123 -7.39 8.62 -13.80
CA GLU A 123 -7.76 7.82 -12.62
C GLU A 123 -9.27 7.52 -12.57
N ALA A 124 -10.11 8.54 -12.76
CA ALA A 124 -11.56 8.37 -12.75
C ALA A 124 -12.05 7.47 -13.90
N MET A 125 -11.46 7.61 -15.08
CA MET A 125 -11.73 6.77 -16.25
C MET A 125 -11.21 5.34 -16.08
N LEU A 126 -10.06 5.16 -15.43
CA LEU A 126 -9.55 3.83 -15.09
C LEU A 126 -10.48 3.11 -14.12
N HIS A 127 -10.98 3.80 -13.09
CA HIS A 127 -11.98 3.25 -12.18
C HIS A 127 -13.27 2.87 -12.90
N PHE A 128 -13.73 3.71 -13.83
CA PHE A 128 -14.90 3.39 -14.64
C PHE A 128 -14.66 2.19 -15.55
N HIS A 129 -13.47 2.08 -16.16
CA HIS A 129 -13.09 0.94 -16.99
C HIS A 129 -13.15 -0.38 -16.20
N TYR A 130 -12.56 -0.44 -15.00
CA TYR A 130 -12.66 -1.62 -14.13
C TYR A 130 -14.10 -1.98 -13.75
N TYR A 131 -14.96 -0.97 -13.57
CA TYR A 131 -16.38 -1.20 -13.32
C TYR A 131 -17.07 -1.85 -14.53
N LEU A 132 -16.80 -1.36 -15.76
CA LEU A 132 -17.36 -1.91 -16.99
C LEU A 132 -16.97 -3.39 -17.21
N GLU A 133 -15.72 -3.76 -16.89
CA GLU A 133 -15.23 -5.14 -17.02
C GLU A 133 -15.76 -6.09 -15.93
N SER A 134 -16.32 -5.55 -14.85
CA SER A 134 -16.87 -6.32 -13.74
C SER A 134 -18.40 -6.24 -13.70
N ARG A 135 -18.96 -5.47 -12.76
CA ARG A 135 -20.41 -5.38 -12.52
C ARG A 135 -21.16 -4.66 -13.63
N GLY A 136 -20.50 -3.73 -14.32
CA GLY A 136 -21.09 -2.97 -15.42
C GLY A 136 -21.49 -3.84 -16.60
N SER A 137 -20.79 -4.97 -16.83
CA SER A 137 -21.00 -5.88 -17.97
C SER A 137 -22.44 -6.37 -18.15
N VAL A 138 -23.22 -6.46 -17.08
CA VAL A 138 -24.63 -6.88 -17.09
C VAL A 138 -25.51 -5.95 -17.94
N LEU A 139 -25.12 -4.68 -18.07
CA LEU A 139 -25.86 -3.68 -18.85
C LEU A 139 -25.31 -3.50 -20.27
N SER A 140 -24.43 -4.39 -20.75
CA SER A 140 -23.81 -4.26 -22.08
C SER A 140 -24.81 -4.38 -23.23
N ASP A 141 -25.88 -5.16 -23.03
CA ASP A 141 -26.98 -5.30 -23.99
C ASP A 141 -28.01 -4.14 -23.91
N CYS A 142 -27.87 -3.23 -22.94
CA CYS A 142 -28.80 -2.13 -22.76
C CYS A 142 -28.48 -0.99 -23.74
N ALA A 143 -29.34 -0.79 -24.75
CA ALA A 143 -29.17 0.23 -25.79
C ALA A 143 -28.99 1.67 -25.25
N GLU A 144 -29.56 1.97 -24.07
CA GLU A 144 -29.40 3.25 -23.38
C GLU A 144 -27.95 3.49 -22.91
N PHE A 145 -27.25 2.44 -22.47
CA PHE A 145 -25.91 2.55 -21.88
C PHE A 145 -24.77 2.19 -22.82
N LEU A 146 -25.07 1.53 -23.94
CA LEU A 146 -24.09 1.08 -24.93
C LEU A 146 -23.09 2.19 -25.36
N PRO A 147 -23.49 3.45 -25.61
CA PRO A 147 -22.55 4.50 -25.98
C PRO A 147 -21.49 4.81 -24.91
N TYR A 148 -21.80 4.57 -23.62
CA TYR A 148 -20.90 4.90 -22.51
C TYR A 148 -19.82 3.84 -22.28
N TYR A 149 -19.89 2.65 -22.89
CA TYR A 149 -18.79 1.68 -22.87
C TYR A 149 -17.55 2.18 -23.61
N ALA A 150 -17.74 3.08 -24.58
CA ALA A 150 -16.65 3.74 -25.27
C ALA A 150 -16.03 4.89 -24.47
N LEU A 151 -16.70 5.36 -23.40
CA LEU A 151 -16.34 6.59 -22.68
C LEU A 151 -14.88 6.62 -22.18
N PRO A 152 -14.30 5.54 -21.58
CA PRO A 152 -12.89 5.54 -21.16
C PRO A 152 -11.89 5.70 -22.30
N TYR A 153 -12.29 5.37 -23.53
CA TYR A 153 -11.41 5.38 -24.71
C TYR A 153 -11.54 6.66 -25.53
N VAL A 154 -12.53 7.51 -25.25
CA VAL A 154 -12.71 8.79 -25.94
C VAL A 154 -11.76 9.82 -25.32
N PRO A 155 -10.82 10.42 -26.08
CA PRO A 155 -9.84 11.34 -25.51
C PRO A 155 -10.43 12.65 -24.94
N ARG A 156 -11.59 13.09 -25.44
CA ARG A 156 -12.30 14.29 -24.98
C ARG A 156 -13.82 14.11 -24.94
N PRO A 157 -14.35 13.40 -23.94
CA PRO A 157 -15.78 13.16 -23.81
C PRO A 157 -16.63 14.43 -23.75
N ASN A 158 -16.10 15.50 -23.14
CA ASN A 158 -16.75 16.80 -23.00
C ASN A 158 -17.05 17.54 -24.33
N THR A 159 -16.30 17.23 -25.39
CA THR A 159 -16.50 17.82 -26.72
C THR A 159 -17.33 16.93 -27.65
N HIS A 160 -17.63 15.71 -27.24
CA HIS A 160 -18.27 14.72 -28.08
C HIS A 160 -19.81 14.85 -28.02
N PRO A 161 -20.52 14.99 -29.16
CA PRO A 161 -21.97 15.23 -29.18
C PRO A 161 -22.78 14.17 -28.43
N SER A 162 -22.38 12.89 -28.51
CA SER A 162 -23.07 11.78 -27.84
C SER A 162 -23.02 11.83 -26.32
N PHE A 163 -22.13 12.64 -25.73
CA PHE A 163 -21.97 12.76 -24.27
C PHE A 163 -22.31 14.16 -23.76
N ALA A 164 -22.77 15.07 -24.62
CA ALA A 164 -23.04 16.46 -24.24
C ALA A 164 -24.02 16.59 -23.07
N GLU A 165 -25.02 15.69 -22.98
CA GLU A 165 -25.97 15.67 -21.87
C GLU A 165 -25.28 15.41 -20.51
N LEU A 166 -24.21 14.61 -20.47
CA LEU A 166 -23.45 14.32 -19.24
C LEU A 166 -22.77 15.56 -18.66
N PHE A 167 -22.62 16.65 -19.41
CA PHE A 167 -21.96 17.87 -18.94
C PHE A 167 -22.95 18.98 -18.59
N GLN A 168 -24.25 18.69 -18.61
CA GLN A 168 -25.29 19.64 -18.23
C GLN A 168 -25.65 19.50 -16.75
N ASP A 169 -25.80 20.62 -16.05
CA ASP A 169 -26.22 20.64 -14.63
C ASP A 169 -27.57 19.94 -14.42
N SER A 170 -28.48 20.04 -15.40
CA SER A 170 -29.77 19.35 -15.38
C SER A 170 -29.65 17.83 -15.30
N TRP A 171 -28.60 17.24 -15.87
CA TRP A 171 -28.37 15.80 -15.76
C TRP A 171 -27.96 15.41 -14.34
N VAL A 172 -27.10 16.23 -13.72
CA VAL A 172 -26.64 16.01 -12.33
C VAL A 172 -27.80 16.10 -11.36
N THR A 173 -28.64 17.13 -11.50
CA THR A 173 -29.84 17.28 -10.66
C THR A 173 -30.79 16.11 -10.83
N LYS A 174 -31.05 15.65 -12.07
CA LYS A 174 -31.90 14.47 -12.31
C LYS A 174 -31.30 13.20 -11.68
N LEU A 175 -30.00 12.99 -11.80
CA LEU A 175 -29.33 11.84 -11.20
C LEU A 175 -29.39 11.89 -9.67
N ARG A 176 -29.16 13.07 -9.08
CA ARG A 176 -29.29 13.27 -7.64
C ARG A 176 -30.71 12.97 -7.17
N SER A 177 -31.74 13.48 -7.85
CA SER A 177 -33.14 13.18 -7.50
C SER A 177 -33.46 11.68 -7.63
N LYS A 178 -32.92 10.98 -8.64
CA LYS A 178 -33.05 9.52 -8.75
C LYS A 178 -32.38 8.79 -7.58
N LEU A 179 -31.19 9.25 -7.16
CA LEU A 179 -30.50 8.73 -5.98
C LEU A 179 -31.31 8.98 -4.70
N GLU A 180 -31.82 10.20 -4.50
CA GLU A 180 -32.66 10.54 -3.35
C GLU A 180 -33.92 9.68 -3.29
N MET A 181 -34.62 9.50 -4.43
CA MET A 181 -35.77 8.60 -4.52
C MET A 181 -35.39 7.15 -4.20
N PHE A 182 -34.31 6.64 -4.79
CA PHE A 182 -33.84 5.28 -4.53
C PHE A 182 -33.49 5.08 -3.06
N LEU A 183 -32.81 6.04 -2.42
CA LEU A 183 -32.50 5.95 -1.02
C LEU A 183 -33.76 6.07 -0.17
N PHE A 184 -34.72 6.92 -0.56
CA PHE A 184 -35.99 7.07 0.14
C PHE A 184 -36.79 5.77 0.15
N GLU A 185 -36.95 5.14 -1.01
CA GLU A 185 -37.76 3.93 -1.20
C GLU A 185 -36.99 2.63 -0.89
N GLY A 186 -35.73 2.54 -1.30
CA GLY A 186 -34.89 1.35 -1.19
C GLY A 186 -34.34 1.07 0.20
N LEU A 187 -34.09 2.10 1.03
CA LEU A 187 -33.62 1.92 2.42
C LEU A 187 -34.75 1.91 3.45
N LYS A 188 -35.95 2.40 3.12
CA LYS A 188 -37.09 2.32 4.04
C LYS A 188 -37.64 0.89 4.19
N GLY A 189 -37.24 -0.03 3.31
CA GLY A 189 -37.94 -1.30 3.14
C GLY A 189 -39.35 -1.05 2.62
N LYS A 190 -39.96 -2.04 1.95
CA LYS A 190 -41.38 -1.95 1.67
C LYS A 190 -42.11 -1.95 3.02
N GLU A 191 -42.92 -0.94 3.29
CA GLU A 191 -43.77 -0.87 4.49
C GLU A 191 -44.72 -2.09 4.61
N ASP A 192 -44.91 -2.84 3.51
CA ASP A 192 -45.82 -3.99 3.39
C ASP A 192 -45.15 -5.38 3.46
N GLU A 193 -43.81 -5.48 3.46
CA GLU A 193 -43.13 -6.77 3.74
C GLU A 193 -42.85 -6.85 5.24
N ILE A 194 -43.30 -7.94 5.88
CA ILE A 194 -43.14 -8.23 7.31
C ILE A 194 -41.70 -7.93 7.73
N GLN A 195 -41.48 -6.75 8.34
CA GLN A 195 -40.14 -6.30 8.71
C GLN A 195 -39.57 -7.27 9.74
N GLU A 196 -38.41 -7.82 9.42
CA GLU A 196 -37.68 -8.72 10.31
C GLU A 196 -37.33 -7.97 11.63
N PRO A 197 -37.55 -8.60 12.81
CA PRO A 197 -37.37 -7.92 14.08
C PRO A 197 -35.95 -7.41 14.24
N ARG A 198 -35.80 -6.26 14.90
CA ARG A 198 -34.47 -5.66 15.12
C ARG A 198 -33.47 -6.63 15.78
N LEU A 199 -33.94 -7.53 16.65
CA LEU A 199 -33.10 -8.55 17.28
C LEU A 199 -32.47 -9.51 16.27
N VAL A 200 -33.22 -9.88 15.24
CA VAL A 200 -32.78 -10.81 14.19
C VAL A 200 -31.82 -10.10 13.24
N GLU A 201 -32.06 -8.83 12.92
CA GLU A 201 -31.13 -7.99 12.15
C GLU A 201 -29.77 -7.84 12.88
N LEU A 202 -29.79 -7.63 14.21
CA LEU A 202 -28.57 -7.57 15.02
C LEU A 202 -27.82 -8.92 15.05
N TYR A 203 -28.55 -10.03 15.04
CA TYR A 203 -27.97 -11.37 15.00
C TYR A 203 -27.27 -11.63 13.66
N HIS A 204 -27.95 -11.39 12.53
CA HIS A 204 -27.38 -11.61 11.20
C HIS A 204 -26.19 -10.70 10.90
N ASN A 205 -26.27 -9.40 11.25
CA ASN A 205 -25.14 -8.48 11.05
C ASN A 205 -23.91 -8.93 11.84
N ARG A 206 -24.10 -9.39 13.08
CA ARG A 206 -22.99 -9.90 13.91
C ARG A 206 -22.39 -11.19 13.35
N ASP A 207 -23.22 -12.07 12.76
CA ASP A 207 -22.75 -13.31 12.16
C ASP A 207 -21.97 -13.07 10.87
N LEU A 208 -22.41 -12.11 10.04
CA LEU A 208 -21.67 -11.66 8.85
C LEU A 208 -20.30 -11.05 9.20
N ASP A 209 -20.25 -10.12 10.18
CA ASP A 209 -19.00 -9.52 10.65
C ASP A 209 -18.03 -10.60 11.19
N LEU A 210 -18.55 -11.59 11.93
CA LEU A 210 -17.77 -12.72 12.42
C LEU A 210 -17.33 -13.66 11.29
N GLN A 211 -18.14 -13.84 10.25
CA GLN A 211 -17.83 -14.69 9.11
C GLN A 211 -16.72 -14.06 8.26
N ASP A 212 -16.75 -12.75 8.05
CA ASP A 212 -15.72 -12.04 7.30
C ASP A 212 -14.41 -11.96 8.09
N ALA A 213 -14.46 -11.71 9.41
CA ALA A 213 -13.28 -11.82 10.27
C ALA A 213 -12.67 -13.23 10.25
N ARG A 214 -13.49 -14.29 10.18
CA ARG A 214 -13.02 -15.68 10.04
C ARG A 214 -12.34 -15.93 8.69
N LYS A 215 -12.88 -15.41 7.59
CA LYS A 215 -12.27 -15.53 6.26
C LYS A 215 -10.93 -14.80 6.21
N GLU A 216 -10.86 -13.60 6.79
CA GLU A 216 -9.63 -12.82 6.87
C GLU A 216 -8.55 -13.53 7.70
N LEU A 217 -8.93 -14.12 8.84
CA LEU A 217 -8.02 -14.96 9.64
C LEU A 217 -7.49 -16.17 8.84
N GLN A 218 -8.37 -16.89 8.14
CA GLN A 218 -7.96 -18.04 7.31
C GLN A 218 -7.02 -17.62 6.17
N TYR A 219 -7.26 -16.46 5.57
CA TYR A 219 -6.38 -15.90 4.54
C TYR A 219 -4.99 -15.58 5.10
N LEU A 220 -4.93 -14.93 6.27
CA LEU A 220 -3.67 -14.59 6.94
C LEU A 220 -2.89 -15.84 7.37
N GLU A 221 -3.55 -16.85 7.92
CA GLU A 221 -2.93 -18.13 8.32
C GLU A 221 -2.26 -18.83 7.12
N ARG A 222 -2.95 -18.89 5.97
CA ARG A 222 -2.39 -19.47 4.75
C ARG A 222 -1.16 -18.71 4.26
N HIS A 223 -1.21 -17.38 4.33
CA HIS A 223 -0.11 -16.51 3.93
C HIS A 223 1.13 -16.68 4.82
N ILE A 224 0.91 -16.89 6.12
CA ILE A 224 1.98 -17.21 7.09
C ILE A 224 2.61 -18.56 6.75
N GLU A 225 1.82 -19.61 6.52
CA GLU A 225 2.33 -20.95 6.20
C GLU A 225 3.18 -20.95 4.91
N GLU A 226 2.74 -20.22 3.88
CA GLU A 226 3.50 -20.05 2.64
C GLU A 226 4.77 -19.22 2.82
N SER A 227 4.74 -18.23 3.71
CA SER A 227 5.93 -17.44 4.09
C SER A 227 6.96 -18.30 4.82
N GLU A 228 6.52 -19.13 5.76
CA GLU A 228 7.38 -20.05 6.51
C GLU A 228 8.05 -21.08 5.59
N LYS A 229 7.28 -21.69 4.66
CA LYS A 229 7.82 -22.61 3.65
C LYS A 229 8.91 -21.95 2.81
N ARG A 230 8.70 -20.70 2.37
CA ARG A 230 9.71 -19.92 1.62
C ARG A 230 10.93 -19.63 2.48
N SER A 231 10.74 -19.24 3.73
CA SER A 231 11.82 -18.95 4.68
C SER A 231 12.74 -20.17 4.88
N VAL A 232 12.17 -21.35 5.11
CA VAL A 232 12.93 -22.61 5.25
C VAL A 232 13.75 -22.92 3.99
N LEU A 233 13.16 -22.70 2.80
CA LEU A 233 13.86 -22.95 1.54
C LEU A 233 15.02 -21.96 1.32
N HIS A 234 14.82 -20.69 1.68
CA HIS A 234 15.88 -19.69 1.64
C HIS A 234 17.00 -19.99 2.65
N ALA A 235 16.66 -20.44 3.87
CA ALA A 235 17.64 -20.85 4.87
C ALA A 235 18.56 -21.98 4.35
N LYS A 236 17.98 -23.03 3.75
CA LYS A 236 18.75 -24.13 3.14
C LYS A 236 19.68 -23.67 2.01
N LYS A 237 19.24 -22.71 1.18
CA LYS A 237 20.08 -22.13 0.13
C LYS A 237 21.23 -21.32 0.71
N CYS A 238 20.99 -20.56 1.77
CA CYS A 238 22.02 -19.81 2.47
C CYS A 238 23.06 -20.73 3.11
N GLU A 239 22.66 -21.83 3.74
CA GLU A 239 23.59 -22.83 4.29
C GLU A 239 24.50 -23.41 3.19
N LYS A 240 23.93 -23.74 2.03
CA LYS A 240 24.73 -24.23 0.89
C LYS A 240 25.75 -23.19 0.40
N LEU A 241 25.33 -21.95 0.22
CA LEU A 241 26.22 -20.85 -0.20
C LEU A 241 27.30 -20.54 0.84
N GLN A 242 26.98 -20.65 2.13
CA GLN A 242 27.95 -20.48 3.20
C GLN A 242 29.04 -21.57 3.15
N GLU A 243 28.65 -22.81 2.87
CA GLU A 243 29.59 -23.91 2.71
C GLU A 243 30.52 -23.70 1.49
N GLU A 244 29.97 -23.26 0.36
CA GLU A 244 30.76 -22.91 -0.84
C GLU A 244 31.75 -21.75 -0.57
N CYS A 245 31.30 -20.70 0.13
CA CYS A 245 32.17 -19.61 0.56
C CYS A 245 33.28 -20.09 1.50
N ARG A 246 32.97 -20.99 2.43
CA ARG A 246 33.96 -21.57 3.37
C ARG A 246 35.05 -22.35 2.63
N GLN A 247 34.66 -23.12 1.62
CA GLN A 247 35.59 -23.83 0.73
C GLN A 247 36.50 -22.86 -0.03
N LEU A 248 35.93 -21.79 -0.62
CA LEU A 248 36.70 -20.79 -1.36
C LEU A 248 37.70 -20.03 -0.48
N VAL A 249 37.31 -19.70 0.76
CA VAL A 249 38.21 -19.07 1.73
C VAL A 249 39.37 -20.00 2.10
N ALA A 250 39.12 -21.30 2.27
CA ALA A 250 40.16 -22.28 2.55
C ALA A 250 41.17 -22.41 1.39
N VAL A 251 40.69 -22.44 0.14
CA VAL A 251 41.58 -22.45 -1.03
C VAL A 251 42.39 -21.15 -1.12
N SER A 252 41.73 -20.00 -0.90
CA SER A 252 42.38 -18.69 -0.97
C SER A 252 43.47 -18.54 0.09
N SER A 253 43.25 -19.05 1.31
CA SER A 253 44.26 -18.99 2.39
C SER A 253 45.49 -19.84 2.09
N LEU A 254 45.30 -21.02 1.48
CA LEU A 254 46.40 -21.88 1.02
C LEU A 254 47.25 -21.18 -0.04
N LEU A 255 46.60 -20.54 -1.04
CA LEU A 255 47.29 -19.80 -2.10
C LEU A 255 48.01 -18.55 -1.57
N VAL A 256 47.39 -17.80 -0.66
CA VAL A 256 48.04 -16.63 -0.03
C VAL A 256 49.25 -17.07 0.77
N THR A 257 49.15 -18.16 1.54
CA THR A 257 50.28 -18.69 2.31
C THR A 257 51.42 -19.12 1.39
N ALA A 258 51.11 -19.78 0.27
CA ALA A 258 52.08 -20.14 -0.74
C ALA A 258 52.76 -18.90 -1.35
N LEU A 259 51.99 -17.88 -1.71
CA LEU A 259 52.51 -16.61 -2.24
C LEU A 259 53.39 -15.87 -1.23
N GLU A 260 53.00 -15.80 0.04
CA GLU A 260 53.80 -15.18 1.09
C GLU A 260 55.14 -15.89 1.30
N ASN A 261 55.15 -17.23 1.23
CA ASN A 261 56.37 -18.02 1.32
C ASN A 261 57.28 -17.78 0.12
N ALA A 262 56.73 -17.69 -1.09
CA ALA A 262 57.50 -17.38 -2.30
C ALA A 262 58.12 -15.97 -2.23
N VAL A 263 57.37 -14.97 -1.76
CA VAL A 263 57.86 -13.59 -1.61
C VAL A 263 58.95 -13.47 -0.54
N LYS A 264 58.90 -14.31 0.51
CA LYS A 264 59.95 -14.40 1.53
C LYS A 264 61.21 -15.16 1.06
N GLY A 265 61.20 -15.71 -0.16
CA GLY A 265 62.31 -16.48 -0.74
C GLY A 265 62.36 -17.94 -0.28
N ASN A 266 61.31 -18.44 0.37
CA ASN A 266 61.20 -19.86 0.71
C ASN A 266 60.82 -20.66 -0.53
N PHE A 267 61.34 -21.89 -0.64
CA PHE A 267 60.93 -22.80 -1.71
C PHE A 267 59.45 -23.17 -1.54
N VAL A 268 58.66 -22.98 -2.60
CA VAL A 268 57.23 -23.31 -2.62
C VAL A 268 57.02 -24.43 -3.64
N ASP A 269 56.66 -25.60 -3.15
CA ASP A 269 56.22 -26.71 -3.98
C ASP A 269 54.77 -26.48 -4.43
N MET A 270 54.61 -26.02 -5.67
CA MET A 270 53.30 -25.68 -6.23
C MET A 270 52.42 -26.92 -6.42
N ASP A 271 52.99 -28.11 -6.65
CA ASP A 271 52.21 -29.33 -6.87
C ASP A 271 51.57 -29.80 -5.55
N CYS A 272 52.28 -29.65 -4.43
CA CYS A 272 51.74 -29.90 -3.10
C CYS A 272 50.62 -28.89 -2.74
N VAL A 273 50.81 -27.60 -3.05
CA VAL A 273 49.80 -26.54 -2.82
C VAL A 273 48.54 -26.78 -3.66
N LEU A 274 48.69 -27.17 -4.93
CA LEU A 274 47.56 -27.48 -5.80
C LEU A 274 46.82 -28.74 -5.33
N SER A 275 47.52 -29.79 -4.91
CA SER A 275 46.89 -30.98 -4.32
C SER A 275 46.10 -30.68 -3.05
N ALA A 276 46.60 -29.78 -2.20
CA ALA A 276 45.87 -29.31 -1.02
C ALA A 276 44.63 -28.50 -1.40
N CYS A 277 44.70 -27.67 -2.45
CA CYS A 277 43.54 -26.93 -2.96
C CYS A 277 42.45 -27.85 -3.52
N THR A 278 42.81 -28.90 -4.25
CA THR A 278 41.86 -29.91 -4.77
C THR A 278 41.14 -30.68 -3.65
N THR A 279 41.74 -30.78 -2.46
CA THR A 279 41.10 -31.41 -1.28
C THR A 279 39.97 -30.54 -0.71
N HIS A 280 40.06 -29.21 -0.83
CA HIS A 280 39.05 -28.26 -0.36
C HIS A 280 38.03 -27.85 -1.42
N LEU A 281 38.38 -28.01 -2.70
CA LEU A 281 37.48 -27.76 -3.83
C LEU A 281 37.73 -28.82 -4.92
N PRO A 282 37.06 -29.98 -4.85
CA PRO A 282 37.29 -31.11 -5.77
C PRO A 282 36.92 -30.81 -7.23
N ASP A 283 36.15 -29.75 -7.50
CA ASP A 283 35.83 -29.30 -8.87
C ASP A 283 36.96 -28.49 -9.55
N LEU A 284 38.07 -28.18 -8.86
CA LEU A 284 39.22 -27.46 -9.44
C LEU A 284 39.88 -28.22 -10.61
N ASP A 285 39.90 -29.55 -10.57
CA ASP A 285 40.50 -30.36 -11.63
C ASP A 285 39.74 -30.24 -12.97
N LYS A 286 38.44 -29.92 -12.93
CA LYS A 286 37.63 -29.69 -14.14
C LYS A 286 37.98 -28.38 -14.85
N LEU A 287 38.47 -27.37 -14.14
CA LEU A 287 38.87 -26.07 -14.71
C LEU A 287 40.25 -26.11 -15.37
N ARG A 288 41.12 -27.06 -14.98
CA ARG A 288 42.48 -27.20 -15.53
C ARG A 288 42.48 -27.67 -16.99
N SER A 289 41.42 -28.35 -17.44
CA SER A 289 41.29 -28.87 -18.80
C SER A 289 40.80 -27.84 -19.84
N GLU A 290 40.43 -26.62 -19.45
CA GLU A 290 39.69 -25.68 -20.33
C GLU A 290 40.35 -24.31 -20.56
N SER A 291 41.68 -24.19 -20.66
CA SER A 291 42.27 -22.90 -21.09
C SER A 291 43.44 -23.03 -22.11
N PRO A 292 43.34 -22.38 -23.29
CA PRO A 292 44.42 -22.25 -24.29
C PRO A 292 45.34 -21.04 -24.06
N HIS A 293 46.56 -21.14 -24.61
CA HIS A 293 47.74 -20.26 -24.48
C HIS A 293 47.65 -18.86 -25.17
N PRO A 294 48.63 -17.93 -24.91
CA PRO A 294 48.42 -16.49 -24.78
C PRO A 294 48.94 -15.61 -25.94
N GLY A 295 48.45 -14.36 -26.03
CA GLY A 295 48.95 -13.32 -26.94
C GLY A 295 48.89 -11.90 -26.34
N ASN A 296 50.05 -11.25 -26.30
CA ASN A 296 50.40 -9.91 -25.78
C ASN A 296 49.63 -8.72 -26.39
N ASN A 297 49.31 -7.66 -25.61
CA ASN A 297 50.05 -6.36 -25.58
C ASN A 297 49.28 -5.17 -24.90
N SER A 298 50.00 -4.49 -24.00
CA SER A 298 49.94 -3.05 -23.58
C SER A 298 48.81 -2.47 -22.68
N LYS A 299 49.13 -2.46 -21.37
CA LYS A 299 48.95 -1.46 -20.27
C LYS A 299 48.54 0.01 -20.59
N PRO A 300 48.22 0.89 -19.59
CA PRO A 300 47.80 0.68 -18.18
C PRO A 300 46.73 1.68 -17.65
N SER A 301 46.02 1.35 -16.56
CA SER A 301 45.57 2.38 -15.61
C SER A 301 45.64 1.88 -14.17
N HIS A 302 46.46 2.61 -13.41
CA HIS A 302 46.82 2.42 -12.02
C HIS A 302 45.62 2.34 -11.07
N LEU A 303 45.62 1.35 -10.17
CA LEU A 303 44.93 1.46 -8.90
C LEU A 303 45.93 1.19 -7.77
N HIS A 304 46.31 2.27 -7.09
CA HIS A 304 47.11 2.22 -5.89
C HIS A 304 46.32 1.52 -4.77
N SER A 305 46.89 0.41 -4.31
CA SER A 305 46.64 -0.14 -2.98
C SER A 305 47.34 0.76 -1.95
N VAL A 306 46.60 1.14 -0.90
CA VAL A 306 47.19 1.49 0.39
C VAL A 306 46.43 0.70 1.45
N ASN A 307 47.04 -0.43 1.85
CA ASN A 307 46.82 -1.09 3.13
C ASN A 307 47.12 -0.11 4.28
N LYS A 308 46.31 -0.14 5.35
CA LYS A 308 46.83 -0.42 6.70
C LYS A 308 45.72 -0.57 7.76
N LYS A 309 45.86 -1.72 8.44
CA LYS A 309 45.75 -1.96 9.90
C LYS A 309 44.37 -2.17 10.52
N GLN A 310 44.23 -3.40 11.01
CA GLN A 310 43.46 -3.78 12.19
C GLN A 310 43.53 -2.71 13.29
N ASN A 311 42.34 -2.26 13.69
CA ASN A 311 41.97 -1.88 15.04
C ASN A 311 40.45 -2.01 15.11
N ASN A 312 39.93 -2.78 16.07
CA ASN A 312 38.55 -2.57 16.51
C ASN A 312 38.47 -1.17 17.11
N PRO A 313 37.58 -0.34 16.58
CA PRO A 313 36.51 0.21 17.40
C PRO A 313 35.18 -0.10 16.70
N SER A 314 34.09 -0.17 17.45
CA SER A 314 32.72 -0.37 16.97
C SER A 314 32.51 0.09 15.52
N GLU A 315 32.03 -0.80 14.62
CA GLU A 315 31.60 -0.45 13.25
C GLU A 315 30.36 0.48 13.23
N ASN A 316 30.19 1.30 14.26
CA ASN A 316 29.16 2.31 14.32
C ASN A 316 29.58 3.47 13.41
N LEU A 317 28.77 3.69 12.38
CA LEU A 317 28.87 4.83 11.51
C LEU A 317 28.73 6.11 12.35
N ASP A 318 29.69 7.03 12.27
CA ASP A 318 29.56 8.34 12.92
C ASP A 318 28.56 9.18 12.12
N PHE A 319 27.28 9.11 12.52
CA PHE A 319 26.19 9.79 11.85
C PHE A 319 26.35 11.32 11.87
N ASN A 320 27.05 11.89 12.85
CA ASN A 320 27.29 13.34 12.87
C ASN A 320 28.25 13.75 11.75
N LYS A 321 29.37 13.02 11.59
CA LYS A 321 30.30 13.26 10.47
C LYS A 321 29.69 12.94 9.12
N LEU A 322 28.86 11.89 9.04
CA LEU A 322 28.15 11.52 7.82
C LEU A 322 27.18 12.64 7.40
N LYS A 323 26.35 13.14 8.32
CA LYS A 323 25.41 14.22 8.04
C LYS A 323 26.13 15.52 7.69
N GLN A 324 27.21 15.84 8.39
CA GLN A 324 28.07 16.97 8.01
C GLN A 324 28.63 16.81 6.59
N ALA A 325 29.13 15.63 6.23
CA ALA A 325 29.63 15.36 4.89
C ALA A 325 28.53 15.47 3.82
N LEU A 326 27.30 15.03 4.11
CA LEU A 326 26.15 15.15 3.21
C LEU A 326 25.66 16.60 3.03
N ARG A 327 25.93 17.49 3.98
CA ARG A 327 25.61 18.93 3.87
C ARG A 327 26.71 19.70 3.15
N ASP A 328 27.96 19.53 3.59
CA ASP A 328 29.06 20.47 3.29
C ASP A 328 29.96 20.03 2.13
N SER A 329 29.85 18.78 1.66
CA SER A 329 30.70 18.30 0.56
C SER A 329 30.22 18.77 -0.82
N ASP A 330 31.00 18.50 -1.86
CA ASP A 330 30.58 18.66 -3.25
C ASP A 330 29.59 17.55 -3.68
N ASP A 331 28.82 17.81 -4.73
CA ASP A 331 27.75 16.91 -5.20
C ASP A 331 28.24 15.51 -5.56
N LYS A 332 29.45 15.39 -6.12
CA LYS A 332 30.05 14.09 -6.47
C LYS A 332 30.32 13.26 -5.22
N LYS A 333 30.84 13.88 -4.16
CA LYS A 333 31.07 13.19 -2.88
C LYS A 333 29.75 12.84 -2.20
N LYS A 334 28.74 13.72 -2.24
CA LYS A 334 27.39 13.41 -1.76
C LYS A 334 26.78 12.21 -2.50
N ALA A 335 26.93 12.16 -3.83
CA ALA A 335 26.44 11.06 -4.67
C ALA A 335 27.09 9.72 -4.27
N LEU A 336 28.42 9.70 -4.10
CA LEU A 336 29.15 8.51 -3.65
C LEU A 336 28.72 8.06 -2.24
N ILE A 337 28.43 9.00 -1.34
CA ILE A 337 27.91 8.69 -0.01
C ILE A 337 26.53 8.03 -0.11
N PHE A 338 25.59 8.61 -0.87
CA PHE A 338 24.26 8.01 -1.07
C PHE A 338 24.33 6.64 -1.75
N GLN A 339 25.26 6.45 -2.69
CA GLN A 339 25.53 5.15 -3.29
C GLN A 339 26.01 4.13 -2.25
N ALA A 340 26.96 4.52 -1.37
CA ALA A 340 27.45 3.65 -0.31
C ALA A 340 26.34 3.30 0.72
N LEU A 341 25.51 4.27 1.09
CA LEU A 341 24.35 4.06 1.96
C LEU A 341 23.34 3.09 1.33
N ARG A 342 23.06 3.26 0.03
CA ARG A 342 22.21 2.33 -0.73
C ARG A 342 22.83 0.93 -0.79
N TRP A 343 24.14 0.81 -0.93
CA TRP A 343 24.82 -0.49 -0.90
C TRP A 343 24.74 -1.15 0.47
N ARG A 344 24.79 -0.38 1.57
CA ARG A 344 24.52 -0.91 2.91
C ARG A 344 23.12 -1.55 2.99
N LEU A 345 22.13 -0.99 2.28
CA LEU A 345 20.77 -1.56 2.19
C LEU A 345 20.60 -2.71 1.18
N THR A 346 21.36 -2.72 0.09
CA THR A 346 21.10 -3.62 -1.07
C THR A 346 22.16 -4.71 -1.27
N LYS A 347 23.38 -4.52 -0.76
CA LYS A 347 24.55 -5.39 -0.94
C LYS A 347 25.04 -6.03 0.36
N ALA A 348 24.47 -5.68 1.52
CA ALA A 348 24.79 -6.39 2.76
C ALA A 348 24.43 -7.89 2.64
N GLY A 349 25.33 -8.75 3.13
CA GLY A 349 25.31 -10.20 2.89
C GLY A 349 24.19 -10.96 3.59
N ASN A 350 23.52 -10.36 4.58
CA ASN A 350 22.33 -10.93 5.23
C ASN A 350 21.22 -9.87 5.37
N TRP A 351 19.98 -10.32 5.48
CA TRP A 351 18.81 -9.43 5.63
C TRP A 351 18.85 -8.64 6.94
N HIS A 352 19.26 -9.29 8.04
CA HIS A 352 19.29 -8.67 9.36
C HIS A 352 20.21 -7.43 9.42
N LYS A 353 21.39 -7.44 8.77
CA LYS A 353 22.25 -6.24 8.70
C LYS A 353 21.63 -5.12 7.86
N ARG A 354 20.73 -5.44 6.92
CA ARG A 354 20.00 -4.43 6.15
C ARG A 354 18.95 -3.77 7.03
N GLU A 355 18.19 -4.55 7.80
CA GLU A 355 17.25 -4.02 8.79
C GLU A 355 17.95 -3.22 9.89
N GLU A 356 19.09 -3.70 10.39
CA GLU A 356 19.92 -2.97 11.35
C GLU A 356 20.40 -1.64 10.76
N ALA A 357 20.87 -1.61 9.52
CA ALA A 357 21.24 -0.37 8.84
C ALA A 357 20.04 0.58 8.69
N VAL A 358 18.85 0.08 8.35
CA VAL A 358 17.62 0.91 8.31
C VAL A 358 17.32 1.50 9.69
N LEU A 359 17.38 0.67 10.73
CA LEU A 359 17.15 1.09 12.11
C LEU A 359 18.16 2.16 12.55
N GLU A 360 19.45 1.98 12.24
CA GLU A 360 20.49 2.97 12.50
C GLU A 360 20.23 4.30 11.76
N PHE A 361 19.80 4.25 10.49
CA PHE A 361 19.50 5.45 9.71
C PHE A 361 18.32 6.24 10.28
N VAL A 362 17.26 5.54 10.67
CA VAL A 362 16.06 6.15 11.27
C VAL A 362 16.37 6.71 12.66
N ASN A 363 17.03 5.94 13.52
CA ASN A 363 17.35 6.35 14.90
C ASN A 363 18.28 7.59 14.96
N ASN A 364 19.09 7.81 13.94
CA ASN A 364 20.01 8.95 13.87
C ASN A 364 19.49 10.12 13.01
N ASP A 365 18.23 10.04 12.56
CA ASP A 365 17.61 11.02 11.65
C ASP A 365 18.53 11.38 10.48
N LEU A 366 18.92 10.36 9.71
CA LEU A 366 19.94 10.47 8.65
C LEU A 366 19.63 11.57 7.62
N LEU A 367 18.36 11.76 7.27
CA LEU A 367 17.93 12.75 6.26
C LEU A 367 17.50 14.09 6.87
N ASP A 368 17.65 14.25 8.19
CA ASP A 368 17.22 15.41 8.98
C ASP A 368 15.74 15.76 8.78
N LEU A 369 14.86 14.76 8.82
CA LEU A 369 13.42 14.94 8.63
C LEU A 369 12.74 15.55 9.87
N GLY A 370 13.39 15.50 11.04
CA GLY A 370 12.89 16.09 12.28
C GLY A 370 12.63 17.60 12.23
N ALA A 371 11.85 18.09 13.19
CA ALA A 371 11.36 19.48 13.24
C ALA A 371 12.39 20.55 13.66
N LYS A 372 13.63 20.16 13.98
CA LYS A 372 14.63 21.05 14.60
C LYS A 372 15.54 21.79 13.61
N SER A 373 15.54 21.41 12.33
CA SER A 373 16.37 22.04 11.29
C SER A 373 15.53 22.85 10.30
N GLU A 374 16.07 23.99 9.87
CA GLU A 374 15.53 24.75 8.73
C GLU A 374 15.50 23.87 7.48
N GLU A 375 14.39 23.96 6.74
CA GLU A 375 14.07 23.03 5.66
C GLU A 375 15.08 23.05 4.51
N THR A 376 15.65 24.22 4.22
CA THR A 376 16.68 24.43 3.19
C THR A 376 17.99 23.71 3.47
N VAL A 377 18.25 23.34 4.73
CA VAL A 377 19.52 22.71 5.17
C VAL A 377 19.35 21.19 5.34
N LYS A 378 18.13 20.67 5.17
CA LYS A 378 17.87 19.22 5.29
C LYS A 378 18.57 18.46 4.18
N ILE A 379 19.18 17.33 4.53
CA ILE A 379 19.83 16.43 3.57
C ILE A 379 18.83 15.95 2.51
N PHE A 380 17.55 15.84 2.87
CA PHE A 380 16.46 15.53 1.96
C PHE A 380 16.34 16.49 0.76
N MET A 381 16.78 17.75 0.89
CA MET A 381 16.76 18.74 -0.21
C MET A 381 17.67 18.35 -1.38
N SER A 382 18.47 17.29 -1.26
CA SER A 382 19.17 16.67 -2.39
C SER A 382 18.22 16.27 -3.54
N VAL A 383 16.91 16.13 -3.29
CA VAL A 383 15.88 15.91 -4.33
C VAL A 383 15.72 17.10 -5.30
N ARG A 384 16.14 18.31 -4.90
CA ARG A 384 16.09 19.52 -5.73
C ARG A 384 17.47 19.89 -6.32
N SER A 385 18.44 18.98 -6.29
CA SER A 385 19.75 19.26 -6.88
C SER A 385 19.67 19.27 -8.40
N ASP A 386 20.28 20.28 -9.03
CA ASP A 386 20.47 20.33 -10.49
C ASP A 386 21.54 19.33 -10.97
N ASN A 387 22.26 18.69 -10.05
CA ASN A 387 23.29 17.70 -10.36
C ASN A 387 22.68 16.32 -10.55
N HIS A 388 22.57 15.88 -11.80
CA HIS A 388 21.95 14.60 -12.18
C HIS A 388 22.58 13.40 -11.47
N LEU A 389 23.91 13.35 -11.28
CA LEU A 389 24.59 12.25 -10.59
C LEU A 389 24.19 12.15 -9.11
N LEU A 390 24.08 13.30 -8.42
CA LEU A 390 23.63 13.37 -7.04
C LEU A 390 22.16 12.96 -6.93
N LEU A 391 21.33 13.53 -7.79
CA LEU A 391 19.89 13.29 -7.82
C LEU A 391 19.57 11.81 -8.10
N GLU A 392 20.22 11.20 -9.08
CA GLU A 392 20.09 9.79 -9.42
C GLU A 392 20.57 8.87 -8.30
N SER A 393 21.67 9.23 -7.62
CA SER A 393 22.19 8.47 -6.47
C SER A 393 21.25 8.55 -5.26
N PHE A 394 20.70 9.74 -5.01
CA PHE A 394 19.78 10.01 -3.92
C PHE A 394 18.43 9.31 -4.10
N THR A 395 17.81 9.43 -5.28
CA THR A 395 16.51 8.81 -5.56
C THR A 395 16.59 7.28 -5.58
N ARG A 396 17.70 6.70 -6.06
CA ARG A 396 17.95 5.26 -5.91
C ARG A 396 18.10 4.82 -4.45
N PHE A 397 18.70 5.67 -3.61
CA PHE A 397 18.77 5.42 -2.18
C PHE A 397 17.36 5.45 -1.55
N LEU A 398 16.55 6.47 -1.83
CA LEU A 398 15.17 6.58 -1.35
C LEU A 398 14.32 5.37 -1.74
N ASN A 399 14.40 4.95 -3.01
CA ASN A 399 13.65 3.79 -3.50
C ASN A 399 14.09 2.48 -2.80
N ALA A 400 15.39 2.32 -2.54
CA ALA A 400 15.88 1.18 -1.76
C ALA A 400 15.37 1.24 -0.32
N PHE A 401 15.42 2.41 0.30
CA PHE A 401 15.01 2.64 1.69
C PHE A 401 13.51 2.42 1.92
N ALA A 402 12.67 2.86 0.98
CA ALA A 402 11.21 2.65 0.99
C ALA A 402 10.81 1.16 0.83
N SER A 403 11.75 0.28 0.49
CA SER A 403 11.48 -1.18 0.47
C SER A 403 11.27 -1.76 1.88
N PHE A 404 11.67 -1.05 2.92
CA PHE A 404 11.58 -1.49 4.32
C PHE A 404 10.48 -0.74 5.06
N VAL A 405 9.72 -1.44 5.92
CA VAL A 405 8.59 -0.85 6.69
C VAL A 405 9.04 0.38 7.49
N LEU A 406 10.13 0.26 8.26
CA LEU A 406 10.69 1.37 9.04
C LEU A 406 11.17 2.54 8.16
N GLY A 407 11.74 2.24 6.99
CA GLY A 407 12.13 3.26 6.02
C GLY A 407 10.92 4.02 5.46
N ARG A 408 9.81 3.32 5.18
CA ARG A 408 8.56 3.96 4.76
C ARG A 408 8.01 4.89 5.84
N GLN A 409 7.88 4.39 7.07
CA GLN A 409 7.38 5.17 8.21
C GLN A 409 8.21 6.45 8.42
N TYR A 410 9.54 6.34 8.33
CA TYR A 410 10.45 7.49 8.45
C TYR A 410 10.27 8.49 7.30
N LEU A 411 10.21 8.04 6.05
CA LEU A 411 10.00 8.93 4.89
C LEU A 411 8.62 9.59 4.87
N THR A 412 7.59 8.93 5.41
CA THR A 412 6.23 9.48 5.56
C THR A 412 6.00 10.20 6.89
N SER A 413 7.04 10.40 7.70
CA SER A 413 6.90 11.05 9.01
C SER A 413 6.46 12.52 8.91
N ASN A 414 6.61 13.14 7.73
CA ASN A 414 6.09 14.46 7.44
C ASN A 414 5.60 14.51 5.96
N SER A 415 4.43 15.09 5.74
CA SER A 415 3.79 15.12 4.41
C SER A 415 4.58 15.94 3.39
N LYS A 416 5.42 16.86 3.85
CA LYS A 416 6.19 17.76 3.00
C LYS A 416 7.28 17.06 2.18
N GLN A 417 7.80 15.92 2.65
CA GLN A 417 8.74 15.12 1.85
C GLN A 417 8.06 14.48 0.64
N LEU A 418 6.80 14.08 0.79
CA LEU A 418 5.99 13.55 -0.31
C LEU A 418 5.69 14.67 -1.31
N GLU A 419 5.31 15.85 -0.83
CA GLU A 419 5.09 17.03 -1.69
C GLU A 419 6.33 17.36 -2.52
N LEU A 420 7.53 17.31 -1.94
CA LEU A 420 8.79 17.56 -2.68
C LEU A 420 9.09 16.51 -3.75
N LEU A 421 8.77 15.23 -3.49
CA LEU A 421 8.94 14.16 -4.49
C LEU A 421 7.93 14.29 -5.63
N VAL A 422 6.69 14.66 -5.31
CA VAL A 422 5.62 14.90 -6.29
C VAL A 422 5.91 16.16 -7.11
N GLU A 423 6.35 17.25 -6.49
CA GLU A 423 6.77 18.47 -7.18
C GLU A 423 7.87 18.19 -8.20
N HIS A 424 8.85 17.34 -7.86
CA HIS A 424 9.90 16.95 -8.78
C HIS A 424 9.37 16.18 -10.00
N LEU A 425 8.33 15.36 -9.83
CA LEU A 425 7.67 14.65 -10.95
C LEU A 425 6.87 15.61 -11.84
N LEU A 426 6.20 16.60 -11.24
CA LEU A 426 5.34 17.55 -11.96
C LEU A 426 6.13 18.62 -12.73
N THR A 427 7.36 18.92 -12.29
CA THR A 427 8.19 19.99 -12.86
C THR A 427 9.13 19.52 -13.98
N ASN A 428 9.44 18.21 -14.07
CA ASN A 428 10.37 17.66 -15.05
C ASN A 428 9.66 16.82 -16.12
N GLU A 429 10.00 17.03 -17.40
CA GLU A 429 9.39 16.27 -18.51
C GLU A 429 9.81 14.77 -18.51
N PRO A 430 8.89 13.84 -18.81
CA PRO A 430 9.06 12.39 -18.62
C PRO A 430 9.91 11.68 -19.70
N LYS A 431 10.99 12.28 -20.18
CA LYS A 431 11.87 11.63 -21.18
C LYS A 431 12.87 10.71 -20.49
N GLU A 432 12.51 9.43 -20.35
CA GLU A 432 13.40 8.30 -20.01
C GLU A 432 14.43 8.58 -18.89
N ASP A 433 14.00 9.28 -17.83
CA ASP A 433 14.89 9.62 -16.73
C ASP A 433 14.79 8.59 -15.61
N ILE A 434 15.90 7.91 -15.32
CA ILE A 434 16.02 6.95 -14.23
C ILE A 434 15.64 7.59 -12.89
N VAL A 435 15.85 8.89 -12.72
CA VAL A 435 15.42 9.63 -11.53
C VAL A 435 13.90 9.52 -11.34
N LEU A 436 13.11 9.75 -12.39
CA LEU A 436 11.64 9.71 -12.35
C LEU A 436 11.13 8.32 -11.99
N ASP A 437 11.70 7.28 -12.61
CA ASP A 437 11.37 5.87 -12.30
C ASP A 437 11.64 5.54 -10.83
N MET A 438 12.74 6.05 -10.28
CA MET A 438 13.10 5.81 -8.88
C MET A 438 12.19 6.58 -7.92
N ILE A 439 11.77 7.81 -8.27
CA ILE A 439 10.80 8.57 -7.46
C ILE A 439 9.42 7.89 -7.50
N LEU A 440 8.92 7.51 -8.69
CA LEU A 440 7.66 6.77 -8.84
C LEU A 440 7.71 5.44 -8.06
N GLY A 441 8.80 4.70 -8.17
CA GLY A 441 9.02 3.47 -7.40
C GLY A 441 9.04 3.70 -5.90
N THR A 442 9.60 4.82 -5.45
CA THR A 442 9.57 5.24 -4.03
C THR A 442 8.13 5.52 -3.60
N LEU A 443 7.39 6.37 -4.30
CA LEU A 443 6.01 6.75 -3.97
C LEU A 443 5.07 5.53 -3.93
N LYS A 444 5.18 4.62 -4.92
CA LYS A 444 4.41 3.36 -4.95
C LYS A 444 4.71 2.47 -3.74
N LYS A 445 5.94 2.46 -3.24
CA LYS A 445 6.27 1.70 -2.03
C LYS A 445 5.69 2.37 -0.79
N LEU A 446 5.72 3.71 -0.72
CA LEU A 446 5.17 4.47 0.40
C LEU A 446 3.64 4.34 0.53
N SER A 447 2.92 3.98 -0.55
CA SER A 447 1.47 3.74 -0.50
C SER A 447 1.08 2.40 0.13
N ILE A 448 2.01 1.46 0.26
CA ILE A 448 1.80 0.16 0.92
C ILE A 448 2.14 0.36 2.39
N ARG A 449 1.12 0.55 3.24
CA ARG A 449 1.35 0.63 4.69
C ARG A 449 1.64 -0.76 5.24
#